data_AF-A0A9P6DTL6-F1
#
_entry.id   AF-A0A9P6DTL6-F1
#
_cell.length_a   1.000
_cell.length_b   1.000
_cell.length_c   1.000
_cell.angle_alpha   90.00
_cell.angle_beta   90.00
_cell.angle_gamma   90.00
#
_symmetry.space_group_name_H-M   'P 1'
#
loop_
_entity.id
_entity.type
_entity.pdbx_description
1 polymer ?
#
loop_
_entity_poly.entity_id
_entity_poly.type
_entity_poly.pdbx_seq_one_letter_code
_entity_poly.pdbx_strand_id
1 'polypeptide(L)'
;PFFRTSKQRSWILTGLGSAAMTLASLPFVLDLARKRGDVAVLMQARWLSETACRVFQAYLFSDLFMGSIYYRDRVTIIMGWVHHPVYFILVHFLISWDWTNIFMLAAVMEAPTCFLAASNIFPALRHDILFSILFFSTRIVFHMVLFTLVLMPTARHAAVGGSFWPAGLFALAFPMHVVWFSGCINGFIKR
;
A
#
# COMPACT_ATOMS: atom_id res chain seq x y z
N PRO A 1 14.19 -15.73 22.43
CA PRO A 1 13.25 -15.14 21.46
C PRO A 1 13.22 -13.59 21.56
N PHE A 2 13.76 -12.88 20.56
CA PHE A 2 13.92 -11.42 20.57
C PHE A 2 12.58 -10.63 20.57
N PHE A 3 11.49 -11.21 20.05
CA PHE A 3 10.16 -10.58 20.02
C PHE A 3 9.16 -11.39 20.86
N ARG A 4 8.88 -10.93 22.09
CA ARG A 4 8.15 -11.72 23.10
C ARG A 4 6.63 -11.57 23.00
N THR A 5 6.13 -10.43 22.54
CA THR A 5 4.68 -10.15 22.54
C THR A 5 4.02 -10.57 21.23
N SER A 6 2.78 -11.07 21.30
CA SER A 6 1.98 -11.35 20.10
C SER A 6 1.74 -10.10 19.25
N LYS A 7 1.73 -8.91 19.90
CA LYS A 7 1.66 -7.62 19.20
C LYS A 7 2.90 -7.39 18.33
N GLN A 8 4.12 -7.54 18.87
CA GLN A 8 5.32 -7.36 18.06
C GLN A 8 5.39 -8.38 16.92
N ARG A 9 5.04 -9.65 17.20
CA ARG A 9 5.03 -10.70 16.18
C ARG A 9 4.08 -10.40 15.02
N SER A 10 2.88 -9.87 15.31
CA SER A 10 1.90 -9.52 14.27
C SER A 10 2.35 -8.39 13.35
N TRP A 11 3.39 -7.63 13.71
CA TRP A 11 3.92 -6.55 12.87
C TRP A 11 5.13 -6.97 12.03
N ILE A 12 5.71 -8.16 12.24
CA ILE A 12 6.93 -8.58 11.53
C ILE A 12 6.66 -8.75 10.03
N LEU A 13 5.68 -9.58 9.67
CA LEU A 13 5.35 -9.83 8.27
C LEU A 13 4.83 -8.57 7.60
N THR A 14 3.94 -7.82 8.26
CA THR A 14 3.44 -6.54 7.77
C THR A 14 4.55 -5.52 7.55
N GLY A 15 5.52 -5.43 8.46
CA GLY A 15 6.68 -4.56 8.32
C GLY A 15 7.55 -4.94 7.13
N LEU A 16 7.86 -6.24 6.96
CA LEU A 16 8.64 -6.73 5.83
C LEU A 16 7.91 -6.54 4.50
N GLY A 17 6.62 -6.87 4.44
CA GLY A 17 5.78 -6.72 3.24
C GLY A 17 5.65 -5.26 2.82
N SER A 18 5.29 -4.37 3.75
CA SER A 18 5.18 -2.94 3.47
C SER A 18 6.52 -2.29 3.11
N ALA A 19 7.63 -2.71 3.74
CA ALA A 19 8.97 -2.26 3.35
C ALA A 19 9.33 -2.71 1.92
N ALA A 20 9.10 -3.98 1.60
CA ALA A 20 9.37 -4.51 0.26
C ALA A 20 8.55 -3.77 -0.81
N MET A 21 7.26 -3.54 -0.57
CA MET A 21 6.39 -2.79 -1.49
C MET A 21 6.80 -1.34 -1.64
N THR A 22 7.15 -0.67 -0.53
CA THR A 22 7.63 0.71 -0.55
C THR A 22 8.91 0.81 -1.37
N LEU A 23 9.90 -0.06 -1.14
CA LEU A 23 11.17 -0.03 -1.87
C LEU A 23 11.00 -0.39 -3.34
N ALA A 24 10.22 -1.43 -3.66
CA ALA A 24 9.97 -1.84 -5.04
C ALA A 24 9.17 -0.79 -5.83
N SER A 25 8.41 0.08 -5.16
CA SER A 25 7.68 1.18 -5.80
C SER A 25 8.56 2.36 -6.23
N LEU A 26 9.73 2.54 -5.59
CA LEU A 26 10.55 3.76 -5.77
C LEU A 26 10.94 4.01 -7.24
N PRO A 27 11.38 3.02 -8.03
CA PRO A 27 11.69 3.25 -9.44
C PRO A 27 10.52 3.86 -10.22
N PHE A 28 9.30 3.35 -10.01
CA PHE A 28 8.09 3.82 -10.68
C PHE A 28 7.74 5.27 -10.30
N VAL A 29 7.83 5.60 -9.01
CA VAL A 29 7.57 6.96 -8.52
C VAL A 29 8.63 7.94 -9.03
N LEU A 30 9.90 7.53 -9.03
CA LEU A 30 11.01 8.35 -9.54
C LEU A 30 10.89 8.59 -11.04
N ASP A 31 10.50 7.58 -11.81
CA ASP A 31 10.29 7.73 -13.25
C ASP A 31 9.12 8.66 -13.54
N LEU A 32 8.00 8.51 -12.83
CA LEU A 32 6.85 9.42 -12.94
C LEU A 32 7.26 10.88 -12.63
N ALA A 33 8.05 11.10 -11.58
CA ALA A 33 8.52 12.43 -11.19
C ALA A 33 9.49 13.02 -12.23
N ARG A 34 10.50 12.25 -12.68
CA ARG A 34 11.51 12.69 -13.66
C ARG A 34 10.90 12.98 -15.02
N LYS A 35 9.84 12.26 -15.39
CA LYS A 35 9.17 12.37 -16.69
C LYS A 35 7.92 13.26 -16.61
N ARG A 36 7.79 14.06 -15.55
CA ARG A 36 6.73 15.07 -15.37
C ARG A 36 5.30 14.51 -15.51
N GLY A 37 5.09 13.29 -15.02
CA GLY A 37 3.77 12.64 -15.05
C GLY A 37 3.50 11.79 -16.30
N ASP A 38 4.47 11.59 -17.19
CA ASP A 38 4.32 10.67 -18.32
C ASP A 38 4.24 9.21 -17.85
N VAL A 39 3.04 8.64 -17.94
CA VAL A 39 2.75 7.27 -17.50
C VAL A 39 3.20 6.20 -18.49
N ALA A 40 3.51 6.55 -19.74
CA ALA A 40 3.97 5.57 -20.73
C ALA A 40 5.31 4.95 -20.31
N VAL A 41 6.12 5.70 -19.57
CA VAL A 41 7.41 5.25 -19.04
C VAL A 41 7.26 4.15 -17.99
N LEU A 42 6.11 4.06 -17.32
CA LEU A 42 5.84 3.04 -16.30
C LEU A 42 5.76 1.63 -16.87
N MET A 43 5.58 1.49 -18.19
CA MET A 43 5.50 0.19 -18.85
C MET A 43 6.87 -0.50 -19.05
N GLN A 44 7.98 0.19 -18.74
CA GLN A 44 9.32 -0.31 -19.04
C GLN A 44 9.84 -1.37 -18.04
N ALA A 45 9.28 -1.42 -16.83
CA ALA A 45 9.74 -2.30 -15.74
C ALA A 45 8.73 -3.42 -15.39
N ARG A 46 8.08 -4.00 -16.41
CA ARG A 46 7.03 -5.03 -16.25
C ARG A 46 7.45 -6.23 -15.39
N TRP A 47 8.67 -6.72 -15.55
CA TRP A 47 9.17 -7.86 -14.78
C TRP A 47 9.22 -7.55 -13.27
N LEU A 48 9.61 -6.32 -12.91
CA LEU A 48 9.72 -5.89 -11.52
C LEU A 48 8.33 -5.71 -10.91
N SER A 49 7.41 -5.07 -11.62
CA SER A 49 6.04 -4.86 -11.13
C SER A 49 5.27 -6.15 -10.97
N GLU A 50 5.33 -7.07 -11.93
CA GLU A 50 4.71 -8.39 -11.80
C GLU A 50 5.32 -9.19 -10.65
N THR A 51 6.65 -9.22 -10.52
CA THR A 51 7.34 -9.96 -9.45
C THR A 51 6.96 -9.40 -8.08
N ALA A 52 7.00 -8.07 -7.91
CA ALA A 52 6.61 -7.43 -6.66
C ALA A 52 5.13 -7.70 -6.31
N CYS A 53 4.22 -7.66 -7.29
CA CYS A 53 2.81 -8.00 -7.08
C CYS A 53 2.62 -9.46 -6.63
N ARG A 54 3.35 -10.42 -7.21
CA ARG A 54 3.30 -11.83 -6.79
C ARG A 54 3.88 -12.05 -5.40
N VAL A 55 4.98 -11.39 -5.07
CA VAL A 55 5.56 -11.40 -3.71
C VAL A 55 4.57 -10.80 -2.71
N PHE A 56 3.86 -9.73 -3.08
CA PHE A 56 2.82 -9.14 -2.25
C PHE A 56 1.66 -10.10 -2.02
N GLN A 57 1.19 -10.82 -3.04
CA GLN A 57 0.17 -11.87 -2.87
C GLN A 57 0.63 -12.98 -1.92
N ALA A 58 1.88 -13.43 -2.05
CA ALA A 58 2.46 -14.41 -1.14
C ALA A 58 2.51 -13.89 0.30
N TYR A 59 2.83 -12.60 0.50
CA TYR A 59 2.76 -11.94 1.80
C TYR A 59 1.33 -11.93 2.36
N LEU A 60 0.32 -11.49 1.59
CA LEU A 60 -1.07 -11.42 2.05
C LEU A 60 -1.59 -12.78 2.53
N PHE A 61 -1.26 -13.83 1.79
CA PHE A 61 -1.59 -15.20 2.18
C PHE A 61 -0.82 -15.62 3.43
N SER A 62 0.49 -15.39 3.46
CA SER A 62 1.36 -15.79 4.58
C SER A 62 0.98 -15.07 5.88
N ASP A 63 0.62 -13.79 5.85
CA ASP A 63 0.23 -13.05 7.04
C ASP A 63 -1.11 -13.52 7.60
N LEU A 64 -2.10 -13.84 6.74
CA LEU A 64 -3.33 -14.47 7.19
C LEU A 64 -3.10 -15.87 7.76
N PHE A 65 -2.29 -16.68 7.08
CA PHE A 65 -1.98 -18.04 7.53
C PHE A 65 -1.29 -18.01 8.89
N MET A 66 -0.19 -17.26 9.01
CA MET A 66 0.56 -17.10 10.26
C MET A 66 -0.29 -16.42 11.33
N GLY A 67 -1.08 -15.41 10.97
CA GLY A 67 -1.97 -14.72 11.89
C GLY A 67 -3.07 -15.61 12.45
N SER A 68 -3.60 -16.53 11.65
CA SER A 68 -4.61 -17.49 12.11
C SER A 68 -4.09 -18.48 13.16
N ILE A 69 -2.77 -18.74 13.17
CA ILE A 69 -2.09 -19.70 14.06
C ILE A 69 -1.46 -19.00 15.27
N TYR A 70 -0.67 -17.95 15.04
CA TYR A 70 0.25 -17.39 16.06
C TYR A 70 -0.22 -16.10 16.72
N TYR A 71 -1.13 -15.34 16.09
CA TYR A 71 -1.59 -14.04 16.60
C TYR A 71 -3.04 -13.74 16.19
N ARG A 72 -3.93 -14.73 16.35
CA ARG A 72 -5.33 -14.67 15.90
C ARG A 72 -6.08 -13.46 16.46
N ASP A 73 -5.85 -13.14 17.73
CA ASP A 73 -6.47 -11.99 18.41
C ASP A 73 -6.03 -10.63 17.86
N ARG A 74 -5.00 -10.59 17.00
CA ARG A 74 -4.49 -9.37 16.35
C ARG A 74 -4.99 -9.22 14.90
N VAL A 75 -5.55 -10.27 14.31
CA VAL A 75 -6.13 -10.23 12.96
C VAL A 75 -7.56 -9.70 13.05
N THR A 76 -7.72 -8.39 12.87
CA THR A 76 -9.05 -7.77 12.88
C THR A 76 -9.86 -8.13 11.63
N ILE A 77 -11.18 -8.05 11.72
CA ILE A 77 -12.08 -8.35 10.60
C ILE A 77 -11.75 -7.47 9.39
N ILE A 78 -11.69 -6.16 9.60
CA ILE A 78 -11.52 -5.19 8.50
C ILE A 78 -10.09 -5.25 7.94
N MET A 79 -9.07 -5.13 8.78
CA MET A 79 -7.68 -5.02 8.32
C MET A 79 -7.05 -6.35 7.93
N GLY A 80 -7.55 -7.48 8.46
CA GLY A 80 -7.05 -8.80 8.16
C GLY A 80 -7.98 -9.55 7.23
N TRP A 81 -9.11 -10.02 7.77
CA TRP A 81 -9.99 -10.99 7.10
C TRP A 81 -10.70 -10.47 5.85
N VAL A 82 -10.92 -9.16 5.74
CA VAL A 82 -11.52 -8.54 4.54
C VAL A 82 -10.45 -7.92 3.65
N HIS A 83 -9.57 -7.09 4.22
CA HIS A 83 -8.58 -6.37 3.44
C HIS A 83 -7.59 -7.29 2.70
N HIS A 84 -7.04 -8.32 3.35
CA HIS A 84 -6.06 -9.19 2.69
C HIS A 84 -6.66 -10.02 1.54
N PRO A 85 -7.83 -10.67 1.68
CA PRO A 85 -8.43 -11.38 0.54
C PRO A 85 -8.84 -10.44 -0.61
N VAL A 86 -9.37 -9.24 -0.29
CA VAL A 86 -9.72 -8.24 -1.31
C VAL A 86 -8.47 -7.80 -2.08
N TYR A 87 -7.37 -7.50 -1.39
CA TYR A 87 -6.11 -7.15 -2.07
C TYR A 87 -5.53 -8.33 -2.85
N PHE A 88 -5.64 -9.56 -2.35
CA PHE A 88 -5.15 -10.73 -3.06
C PHE A 88 -5.86 -10.91 -4.41
N ILE A 89 -7.19 -10.80 -4.40
CA ILE A 89 -8.04 -10.87 -5.60
C ILE A 89 -7.76 -9.69 -6.54
N LEU A 90 -7.71 -8.46 -5.99
CA LEU A 90 -7.39 -7.26 -6.76
C LEU A 90 -6.06 -7.42 -7.50
N VAL A 91 -5.00 -7.78 -6.79
CA VAL A 91 -3.66 -7.92 -7.37
C VAL A 91 -3.64 -9.04 -8.41
N HIS A 92 -4.41 -10.11 -8.22
CA HIS A 92 -4.57 -11.14 -9.23
C HIS A 92 -5.13 -10.56 -10.53
N PHE A 93 -6.21 -9.77 -10.47
CA PHE A 93 -6.78 -9.09 -11.65
C PHE A 93 -5.79 -8.10 -12.29
N LEU A 94 -5.05 -7.34 -11.48
CA LEU A 94 -4.05 -6.40 -12.00
C LEU A 94 -2.92 -7.11 -12.74
N ILE A 95 -2.53 -8.32 -12.29
CA ILE A 95 -1.57 -9.17 -13.02
C ILE A 95 -2.21 -9.67 -14.33
N SER A 96 -3.45 -10.17 -14.29
CA SER A 96 -4.14 -10.70 -15.49
C SER A 96 -4.36 -9.64 -16.58
N TRP A 97 -4.51 -8.37 -16.21
CA TRP A 97 -4.72 -7.26 -17.14
C TRP A 97 -3.46 -6.44 -17.45
N ASP A 98 -2.29 -6.85 -16.95
CA ASP A 98 -1.02 -6.13 -17.13
C ASP A 98 -1.04 -4.69 -16.57
N TRP A 99 -1.78 -4.47 -15.47
CA TRP A 99 -1.92 -3.18 -14.79
C TRP A 99 -1.08 -3.08 -13.50
N THR A 100 -0.14 -4.00 -13.31
CA THR A 100 0.76 -4.07 -12.15
C THR A 100 1.58 -2.80 -11.96
N ASN A 101 1.93 -2.09 -13.04
CA ASN A 101 2.69 -0.84 -12.97
C ASN A 101 1.93 0.28 -12.23
N ILE A 102 0.61 0.37 -12.40
CA ILE A 102 -0.23 1.32 -11.65
C ILE A 102 -0.30 0.93 -10.17
N PHE A 103 -0.38 -0.36 -9.87
CA PHE A 103 -0.30 -0.85 -8.50
C PHE A 103 1.04 -0.50 -7.85
N MET A 104 2.13 -0.62 -8.59
CA MET A 104 3.46 -0.28 -8.08
C MET A 104 3.63 1.21 -7.80
N LEU A 105 2.99 2.11 -8.56
CA LEU A 105 2.93 3.52 -8.15
C LEU A 105 2.20 3.68 -6.82
N ALA A 106 1.05 3.03 -6.67
CA ALA A 106 0.26 3.08 -5.45
C ALA A 106 0.97 2.42 -4.24
N ALA A 107 1.88 1.48 -4.47
CA ALA A 107 2.58 0.73 -3.42
C ALA A 107 3.46 1.60 -2.51
N VAL A 108 3.89 2.80 -2.94
CA VAL A 108 4.59 3.75 -2.07
C VAL A 108 3.73 4.20 -0.88
N MET A 109 2.40 4.07 -0.98
CA MET A 109 1.46 4.33 0.10
C MET A 109 1.57 3.34 1.27
N GLU A 110 2.39 2.30 1.15
CA GLU A 110 2.76 1.43 2.26
C GLU A 110 3.85 2.01 3.16
N ALA A 111 4.49 3.13 2.79
CA ALA A 111 5.51 3.78 3.62
C ALA A 111 5.05 4.11 5.06
N PRO A 112 3.82 4.65 5.30
CA PRO A 112 3.30 4.84 6.65
C PRO A 112 3.12 3.52 7.41
N THR A 113 2.68 2.44 6.73
CA THR A 113 2.53 1.10 7.32
C THR A 113 3.88 0.55 7.73
N CYS A 114 4.90 0.69 6.88
CA CYS A 114 6.27 0.29 7.17
C CYS A 114 6.80 1.01 8.42
N PHE A 115 6.60 2.32 8.49
CA PHE A 115 6.99 3.11 9.66
C PHE A 115 6.23 2.67 10.92
N LEU A 116 4.91 2.48 10.82
CA LEU A 116 4.07 2.04 11.94
C LEU A 116 4.48 0.65 12.44
N ALA A 117 4.78 -0.28 11.54
CA ALA A 117 5.27 -1.61 11.88
C ALA A 117 6.60 -1.52 12.63
N ALA A 118 7.55 -0.72 12.12
CA ALA A 118 8.83 -0.49 12.76
C ALA A 118 8.66 0.09 14.18
N SER A 119 7.77 1.08 14.37
CA SER A 119 7.48 1.65 15.70
C SER A 119 6.81 0.64 16.65
N ASN A 120 6.04 -0.33 16.15
CA ASN A 120 5.44 -1.37 17.00
C ASN A 120 6.41 -2.49 17.35
N ILE A 121 7.38 -2.79 16.48
CA ILE A 121 8.46 -3.75 16.75
C ILE A 121 9.49 -3.14 17.69
N PHE A 122 9.92 -1.91 17.40
CA PHE A 122 10.90 -1.12 18.13
C PHE A 122 10.27 0.19 18.63
N PRO A 123 9.74 0.21 19.88
CA PRO A 123 9.05 1.38 20.43
C PRO A 123 9.89 2.67 20.44
N ALA A 124 11.22 2.56 20.48
CA ALA A 124 12.13 3.70 20.41
C ALA A 124 12.03 4.49 19.10
N LEU A 125 11.53 3.88 18.02
CA LEU A 125 11.32 4.53 16.72
C LEU A 125 9.96 5.25 16.61
N ARG A 126 9.15 5.26 17.68
CA ARG A 126 7.82 5.84 17.63
C ARG A 126 7.88 7.35 17.47
N HIS A 127 7.32 7.86 16.37
CA HIS A 127 7.22 9.29 16.12
C HIS A 127 5.89 9.63 15.44
N ASP A 128 4.89 10.02 16.22
CA ASP A 128 3.50 10.14 15.75
C ASP A 128 3.35 11.25 14.67
N ILE A 129 4.10 12.36 14.75
CA ILE A 129 4.07 13.45 13.75
C ILE A 129 4.58 12.95 12.38
N LEU A 130 5.76 12.34 12.35
CA LEU A 130 6.34 11.73 11.15
C LEU A 130 5.40 10.71 10.51
N PHE A 131 4.82 9.81 11.30
CA PHE A 131 3.80 8.87 10.80
C PHE A 131 2.65 9.61 10.11
N SER A 132 2.15 10.70 10.70
CA SER A 132 1.01 11.46 10.18
C SER A 132 1.35 12.26 8.93
N ILE A 133 2.56 12.83 8.86
CA ILE A 133 3.08 13.49 7.66
C ILE A 133 3.22 12.48 6.52
N LEU A 134 3.80 11.30 6.78
CA LEU A 134 3.92 10.22 5.80
C LEU A 134 2.53 9.75 5.33
N PHE A 135 1.59 9.55 6.26
CA PHE A 135 0.24 9.13 5.93
C PHE A 135 -0.46 10.18 5.05
N PHE A 136 -0.42 11.45 5.44
CA PHE A 136 -1.04 12.52 4.67
C PHE A 136 -0.42 12.66 3.27
N SER A 137 0.91 12.71 3.17
CA SER A 137 1.59 12.90 1.89
C SER A 137 1.35 11.74 0.92
N THR A 138 1.38 10.50 1.42
CA THR A 138 1.25 9.31 0.54
C THR A 138 -0.21 8.87 0.34
N ARG A 139 -0.99 8.69 1.42
CA ARG A 139 -2.34 8.12 1.35
C ARG A 139 -3.45 9.13 1.08
N ILE A 140 -3.17 10.44 1.25
CA ILE A 140 -4.13 11.50 0.91
C ILE A 140 -3.68 12.23 -0.35
N VAL A 141 -2.56 12.95 -0.30
CA VAL A 141 -2.14 13.83 -1.40
C VAL A 141 -1.75 12.99 -2.63
N PHE A 142 -0.82 12.05 -2.48
CA PHE A 142 -0.34 11.25 -3.60
C PHE A 142 -1.42 10.31 -4.14
N HIS A 143 -2.30 9.76 -3.29
CA HIS A 143 -3.50 9.04 -3.74
C HIS A 143 -4.37 9.88 -4.67
N MET A 144 -4.63 11.15 -4.32
CA MET A 144 -5.41 12.06 -5.17
C MET A 144 -4.70 12.38 -6.49
N VAL A 145 -3.38 12.49 -6.48
CA VAL A 145 -2.57 12.63 -7.71
C VAL A 145 -2.72 11.40 -8.61
N LEU A 146 -2.63 10.19 -8.05
CA LEU A 146 -2.83 8.97 -8.85
C LEU A 146 -4.27 8.85 -9.36
N PHE A 147 -5.26 9.24 -8.56
CA PHE A 147 -6.66 9.25 -8.97
C PHE A 147 -6.89 10.20 -10.14
N THR A 148 -6.37 11.42 -10.09
CA THR A 148 -6.50 12.38 -11.20
C THR A 148 -5.74 11.88 -12.44
N LEU A 149 -4.57 11.29 -12.26
CA LEU A 149 -3.76 10.71 -13.33
C LEU A 149 -4.52 9.62 -14.10
N VAL A 150 -5.20 8.69 -13.41
CA VAL A 150 -5.97 7.63 -14.08
C VAL A 150 -7.30 8.12 -14.66
N LEU A 151 -7.74 9.34 -14.34
CA LEU A 151 -8.89 10.00 -14.97
C LEU A 151 -8.49 10.77 -16.23
N MET A 152 -7.26 11.27 -16.32
CA MET A 152 -6.79 11.97 -17.52
C MET A 152 -6.82 11.04 -18.74
N PRO A 153 -7.49 11.43 -19.85
CA PRO A 153 -7.65 10.54 -21.01
C PRO A 153 -6.31 10.02 -21.55
N THR A 154 -5.33 10.89 -21.71
CA THR A 154 -3.99 10.55 -22.23
C THR A 154 -3.32 9.47 -21.38
N ALA A 155 -3.27 9.67 -20.07
CA ALA A 155 -2.64 8.73 -19.15
C ALA A 155 -3.44 7.42 -19.02
N ARG A 156 -4.77 7.49 -18.94
CA ARG A 156 -5.64 6.31 -18.88
C ARG A 156 -5.52 5.42 -20.11
N HIS A 157 -5.48 6.02 -21.30
CA HIS A 157 -5.30 5.26 -22.55
C HIS A 157 -3.91 4.64 -22.62
N ALA A 158 -2.86 5.35 -22.20
CA ALA A 158 -1.49 4.83 -22.21
C ALA A 158 -1.26 3.72 -21.18
N ALA A 159 -1.76 3.85 -19.95
CA ALA A 159 -1.42 2.92 -18.87
C ALA A 159 -2.36 1.73 -18.74
N VAL A 160 -3.64 1.89 -19.07
CA VAL A 160 -4.70 0.89 -18.79
C VAL A 160 -5.68 0.73 -19.95
N GLY A 161 -5.28 1.11 -21.17
CA GLY A 161 -6.08 0.92 -22.39
C GLY A 161 -7.41 1.68 -22.40
N GLY A 162 -7.56 2.74 -21.60
CA GLY A 162 -8.83 3.47 -21.50
C GLY A 162 -9.79 2.87 -20.47
N SER A 163 -9.37 1.93 -19.64
CA SER A 163 -10.24 1.41 -18.58
C SER A 163 -10.48 2.44 -17.47
N PHE A 164 -11.73 2.57 -17.01
CA PHE A 164 -12.07 3.35 -15.81
C PHE A 164 -12.00 2.54 -14.51
N TRP A 165 -11.72 1.23 -14.60
CA TRP A 165 -11.61 0.37 -13.41
C TRP A 165 -10.59 0.87 -12.38
N PRO A 166 -9.37 1.30 -12.75
CA PRO A 166 -8.42 1.86 -11.78
C PRO A 166 -8.95 3.09 -11.06
N ALA A 167 -9.66 3.98 -11.77
CA ALA A 167 -10.28 5.14 -11.15
C ALA A 167 -11.35 4.73 -10.11
N GLY A 168 -12.19 3.74 -10.45
CA GLY A 168 -13.16 3.17 -9.52
C GLY A 168 -12.49 2.58 -8.27
N LEU A 169 -11.39 1.86 -8.43
CA LEU A 169 -10.64 1.29 -7.30
C LEU A 169 -10.03 2.35 -6.40
N PHE A 170 -9.41 3.40 -6.97
CA PHE A 170 -8.90 4.52 -6.18
C PHE A 170 -10.03 5.28 -5.47
N ALA A 171 -11.18 5.46 -6.11
CA ALA A 171 -12.34 6.10 -5.50
C ALA A 171 -12.91 5.28 -4.34
N LEU A 172 -12.94 3.95 -4.44
CA LEU A 172 -13.40 3.06 -3.37
C LEU A 172 -12.42 2.98 -2.19
N ALA A 173 -11.12 3.05 -2.46
CA ALA A 173 -10.08 3.00 -1.42
C ALA A 173 -9.93 4.34 -0.66
N PHE A 174 -10.21 5.47 -1.30
CA PHE A 174 -9.96 6.80 -0.71
C PHE A 174 -10.71 7.07 0.61
N PRO A 175 -12.02 6.75 0.75
CA PRO A 175 -12.74 6.97 2.01
C PRO A 175 -12.08 6.27 3.20
N MET A 176 -11.52 5.08 2.99
CA MET A 176 -10.79 4.34 4.02
C MET A 176 -9.56 5.12 4.51
N HIS A 177 -8.79 5.71 3.58
CA HIS A 177 -7.64 6.55 3.92
C HIS A 177 -8.07 7.81 4.68
N VAL A 178 -9.16 8.45 4.29
CA VAL A 178 -9.70 9.63 4.99
C VAL A 178 -10.10 9.28 6.41
N VAL A 179 -10.88 8.21 6.61
CA VAL A 179 -11.31 7.76 7.94
C VAL A 179 -10.12 7.45 8.84
N TRP A 180 -9.10 6.76 8.34
CA TRP A 180 -7.89 6.46 9.12
C TRP A 180 -7.09 7.71 9.45
N PHE A 181 -6.97 8.66 8.51
CA PHE A 181 -6.29 9.92 8.77
C PHE A 181 -7.04 10.76 9.81
N SER A 182 -8.37 10.85 9.74
CA SER A 182 -9.19 11.47 10.78
C SER A 182 -8.98 10.82 12.14
N GLY A 183 -8.82 9.49 12.19
CA GLY A 183 -8.44 8.76 13.40
C GLY A 183 -7.08 9.19 13.96
N CYS A 184 -6.10 9.44 13.10
CA CYS A 184 -4.78 9.96 13.49
C CYS A 184 -4.90 11.35 14.12
N ILE A 185 -5.62 12.27 13.48
CA ILE A 185 -5.82 13.64 13.97
C ILE A 185 -6.56 13.66 15.31
N ASN A 186 -7.64 12.88 15.43
CA ASN A 186 -8.39 12.75 16.68
C ASN A 186 -7.52 12.17 17.81
N GLY A 187 -6.54 11.32 17.49
CA GLY A 187 -5.56 10.80 18.43
C GLY A 187 -4.61 11.87 18.98
N PHE A 188 -4.30 12.93 18.22
CA PHE A 188 -3.55 14.08 18.72
C PHE A 188 -4.42 15.00 19.58
N ILE A 189 -5.66 15.27 19.16
CA ILE A 189 -6.56 16.19 19.88
C ILE A 189 -6.92 15.67 21.27
N LYS A 190 -7.02 14.34 21.43
CA LYS A 190 -7.38 13.70 22.71
C LYS A 190 -6.19 13.51 23.67
N ARG A 191 -4.98 13.90 23.29
CA ARG A 191 -3.76 13.82 24.13
C ARG A 191 -3.41 15.19 24.68
#